data_AF-A0A522ITU9-F1
#
_entry.id   AF-A0A522ITU9-F1
#
_cell.length_a   1.000
_cell.length_b   1.000
_cell.length_c   1.000
_cell.angle_alpha   90.00
_cell.angle_beta   90.00
_cell.angle_gamma   90.00
#
_symmetry.space_group_name_H-M   'P 1'
#
loop_
_entity.id
_entity.type
_entity.pdbx_description
1 polymer ?
#
loop_
_entity_poly.entity_id
_entity_poly.type
_entity_poly.pdbx_seq_one_letter_code
_entity_poly.pdbx_strand_id
1 'polypeptide(L)' 'MNPETLHKQEITDVVQNWAIWRDAGFWKKFLTVWHDDGWMSATWFQGPGHKFVDISRTSFEKG' A
#
# COMPACT_ATOMS: atom_id res chain seq x y z
N MET A 1 -17.39 21.16 -4.08
CA MET A 1 -16.46 20.33 -4.88
C MET A 1 -17.31 19.36 -5.69
N ASN A 2 -16.98 19.09 -6.96
CA ASN A 2 -17.72 18.12 -7.78
C ASN A 2 -17.49 16.69 -7.23
N PRO A 3 -18.52 15.85 -7.01
CA PRO A 3 -18.37 14.47 -6.55
C PRO A 3 -17.37 13.64 -7.37
N GLU A 4 -17.31 13.85 -8.69
CA GLU A 4 -16.35 13.15 -9.56
C GLU A 4 -14.90 13.53 -9.23
N THR A 5 -14.66 14.81 -8.92
CA THR A 5 -13.33 15.29 -8.52
C THR A 5 -12.94 14.71 -7.16
N LEU A 6 -13.88 14.59 -6.23
CA LEU A 6 -13.62 14.01 -4.92
C LEU A 6 -13.21 12.52 -5.03
N HIS A 7 -13.95 11.72 -5.79
CA HIS A 7 -13.59 10.30 -5.97
C HIS A 7 -12.22 10.13 -6.64
N LYS A 8 -11.89 10.99 -7.62
CA LYS A 8 -10.55 10.99 -8.25
C LYS A 8 -9.45 11.28 -7.22
N GLN A 9 -9.70 12.20 -6.29
CA GLN A 9 -8.76 12.54 -5.23
C GLN A 9 -8.58 11.37 -4.25
N GLU A 10 -9.66 10.75 -3.79
CA GLU A 10 -9.60 9.59 -2.87
C GLU A 10 -8.80 8.42 -3.46
N ILE A 11 -9.03 8.10 -4.74
CA ILE A 11 -8.24 7.06 -5.45
C ILE A 11 -6.77 7.48 -5.55
N THR A 12 -6.52 8.74 -5.90
CA THR A 12 -5.15 9.27 -6.02
C THR A 12 -4.41 9.17 -4.68
N ASP A 13 -5.08 9.52 -3.58
CA ASP A 13 -4.50 9.48 -2.24
C ASP A 13 -4.11 8.05 -1.86
N VAL A 14 -4.96 7.06 -2.11
CA VAL A 14 -4.65 5.63 -1.84
C VAL A 14 -3.42 5.19 -2.63
N VAL A 15 -3.35 5.47 -3.93
CA VAL A 15 -2.25 5.06 -4.80
C VAL A 15 -0.94 5.78 -4.44
N GLN A 16 -0.98 7.09 -4.18
CA GLN A 16 0.19 7.86 -3.80
C GLN A 16 0.73 7.44 -2.42
N ASN A 17 -0.16 7.29 -1.43
CA ASN A 17 0.21 6.82 -0.11
C ASN A 17 0.79 5.41 -0.15
N TRP A 18 0.28 4.53 -1.02
CA TRP A 18 0.87 3.21 -1.24
C TRP A 18 2.35 3.30 -1.63
N ALA A 19 2.69 4.11 -2.63
CA ALA A 19 4.06 4.26 -3.11
C ALA A 19 4.95 4.92 -2.05
N ILE A 20 4.52 6.07 -1.53
CA ILE A 20 5.31 6.88 -0.59
C ILE A 20 5.53 6.12 0.72
N TRP A 21 4.49 5.52 1.30
CA TRP A 21 4.61 4.87 2.61
C TRP A 21 5.41 3.57 2.55
N ARG A 22 5.32 2.81 1.45
CA ARG A 22 6.15 1.62 1.26
C ARG A 22 7.63 2.00 1.16
N ASP A 23 7.94 2.98 0.32
CA ASP A 23 9.33 3.33 0.02
C ASP A 23 9.98 4.12 1.18
N ALA A 24 9.20 4.87 1.95
CA ALA A 24 9.66 5.58 3.15
C ALA A 24 9.66 4.72 4.43
N GLY A 25 9.21 3.46 4.37
CA GLY A 25 9.16 2.56 5.51
C GLY A 25 8.10 2.88 6.57
N PHE A 26 7.02 3.58 6.21
CA PHE A 26 5.91 3.91 7.13
C PHE A 26 4.90 2.76 7.23
N TRP A 27 5.30 1.61 7.77
CA TRP A 27 4.53 0.36 7.73
C TRP A 27 3.13 0.43 8.34
N LYS A 28 2.96 1.13 9.47
CA LYS A 28 1.64 1.32 10.09
C LYS A 28 0.68 2.09 9.19
N LYS A 29 1.18 3.10 8.47
CA LYS A 29 0.39 3.83 7.47
C LYS A 29 0.19 2.97 6.23
N PHE A 30 1.24 2.30 5.76
CA PHE A 30 1.17 1.44 4.58
C PHE A 30 0.09 0.36 4.70
N LEU A 31 -0.15 -0.17 5.90
CA LEU A 31 -1.24 -1.12 6.11
C LEU A 31 -2.64 -0.51 5.87
N THR A 32 -2.84 0.80 6.07
CA THR A 32 -4.17 1.43 5.95
C THR A 32 -4.63 1.68 4.51
N VAL A 33 -3.76 1.50 3.52
CA VAL A 33 -4.17 1.54 2.08
C VAL A 33 -4.54 0.16 1.55
N TRP A 34 -4.51 -0.87 2.38
CA TRP A 34 -4.97 -2.20 2.04
C TRP A 34 -6.38 -2.42 2.59
N HIS A 35 -7.23 -3.01 1.77
CA HIS A 35 -8.44 -3.65 2.25
C HIS A 35 -8.08 -4.97 2.97
N ASP A 36 -8.93 -5.42 3.89
CA ASP A 36 -8.69 -6.62 4.70
C ASP A 36 -8.52 -7.90 3.85
N ASP A 37 -9.23 -7.98 2.72
CA ASP A 37 -9.11 -9.05 1.72
C ASP A 37 -8.15 -8.73 0.56
N GLY A 38 -7.40 -7.62 0.66
CA GLY A 38 -6.52 -7.15 -0.38
C GLY A 38 -5.46 -8.20 -0.76
N TRP A 39 -5.17 -8.31 -2.05
CA TRP A 39 -4.23 -9.29 -2.59
C TRP A 39 -3.14 -8.59 -3.40
N MET A 40 -1.88 -8.94 -3.15
CA MET A 40 -0.74 -8.47 -3.92
C MET A 40 -0.25 -9.57 -4.85
N SER A 41 0.03 -9.18 -6.08
CA SER A 41 0.64 -10.04 -7.10
C SER A 41 1.86 -9.34 -7.70
N ALA A 42 3.04 -9.71 -7.21
CA ALA A 42 4.34 -9.37 -7.75
C ALA A 42 5.03 -10.65 -8.27
N THR A 43 6.03 -10.48 -9.13
CA THR A 43 6.85 -11.61 -9.62
C THR A 43 7.53 -12.39 -8.49
N TRP A 44 7.80 -11.74 -7.35
CA TRP A 44 8.48 -12.31 -6.19
C TRP A 44 7.54 -12.57 -4.99
N PHE A 45 6.26 -12.23 -5.09
CA PHE A 45 5.29 -12.39 -3.99
C PHE A 45 3.86 -12.50 -4.51
N GLN A 46 3.12 -13.49 -4.04
CA GLN A 46 1.68 -13.62 -4.30
C GLN A 46 1.01 -13.94 -2.96
N GLY A 47 0.12 -13.07 -2.50
CA GLY A 47 -0.52 -13.27 -1.19
C GLY A 47 -1.30 -12.07 -0.66
N PRO A 48 -1.85 -12.18 0.56
CA PRO A 48 -2.60 -11.10 1.21
C PRO A 48 -1.77 -9.83 1.43
N GLY A 49 -2.42 -8.66 1.36
CA GLY A 49 -1.80 -7.34 1.49
C GLY A 49 -1.02 -7.17 2.80
N HIS A 50 -1.58 -7.59 3.94
CA HIS A 50 -0.88 -7.53 5.22
C HIS A 50 0.42 -8.34 5.24
N LYS A 51 0.46 -9.50 4.55
CA LYS A 51 1.68 -10.30 4.38
C LYS A 51 2.69 -9.61 3.46
N PHE A 52 2.21 -8.91 2.44
CA PHE A 52 3.05 -8.09 1.59
C PHE A 52 3.73 -6.96 2.40
N VAL A 53 3.00 -6.28 3.28
CA VAL A 53 3.57 -5.26 4.19
C VAL A 53 4.66 -5.87 5.07
N ASP A 54 4.40 -7.04 5.67
CA ASP A 54 5.36 -7.72 6.54
C ASP A 54 6.66 -8.06 5.81
N ILE A 55 6.58 -8.67 4.62
CA ILE A 55 7.79 -9.03 3.85
C ILE A 55 8.51 -7.79 3.31
N SER A 56 7.78 -6.74 2.90
CA SER A 56 8.39 -5.47 2.50
C SER A 56 9.19 -4.83 3.63
N ARG A 57 8.65 -4.82 4.86
CA ARG A 57 9.39 -4.36 6.05
C ARG A 57 10.66 -5.17 6.27
N THR A 58 10.56 -6.49 6.29
CA THR A 58 11.71 -7.36 6.52
C THR A 58 12.78 -7.20 5.45
N SER A 59 12.40 -6.98 4.18
CA SER A 59 13.37 -6.69 3.12
C SER A 59 14.01 -5.32 3.28
N PHE A 60 13.24 -4.29 3.62
CA PHE A 60 13.75 -2.94 3.88
C PHE A 60 14.76 -2.90 5.04
N GLU A 61 14.51 -3.65 6.11
CA GLU A 61 15.41 -3.75 7.27
C GLU A 61 16.74 -4.45 6.95
N LYS A 62 16.81 -5.21 5.84
CA LYS A 62 18.02 -5.93 5.41
C LYS A 62 18.96 -5.11 4.53
N GLY A 63 18.53 -3.94 4.05
CA GLY A 63 19.29 -3.08 3.13
C GLY A 63 18.94 -3.35 1.67
#